data_AF-A0A973RGS2-F1
#
_entry.id   AF-A0A973RGS2-F1
#
_cell.length_a   1.000
_cell.length_b   1.000
_cell.length_c   1.000
_cell.angle_alpha   90.00
_cell.angle_beta   90.00
_cell.angle_gamma   90.00
#
_symmetry.space_group_name_H-M   'P 1'
#
loop_
_entity.id
_entity.type
_entity.pdbx_description
1 polymer ?
#
loop_
_entity_poly.entity_id
_entity_poly.type
_entity_poly.pdbx_seq_one_letter_code
_entity_poly.pdbx_strand_id
1 'polypeptide(L)'
;TSFDWHSCVHMHWLGVSVLDAAQNTGAGAAMNTTDDGGAHLEPGTAARLRSALADSLTAEKLAVEAAYLVENPSWERPYGWARLAAACSAAADDEIRGWGRNLEGCVDAVAGLVTQWLAKAEHPVRHGLHTNSAFGVALLLDAFRALGRTDAAEACESAARAWFGADAGWASEWELSGQDFLSAGLSEADLMQRVLGPDEFAAWLERFLPGLSSESRMLAVVGVTDESDGYMVHLHGLNLSRAGQLSRVVRALRKAASPSSSVSSAEPVLAAAVDPLLRAGLAALESGDFMSTHWLASFAWDALESRNELQLV
;
A
#
# COMPACT_ATOMS: atom_id res chain seq x y z
N THR A 1 23.58 1.12 7.24
CA THR A 1 22.85 -0.08 6.78
C THR A 1 21.47 -0.02 7.40
N SER A 2 20.42 -0.06 6.58
CA SER A 2 19.04 -0.20 7.08
C SER A 2 18.86 -1.57 7.74
N PHE A 3 17.93 -1.68 8.68
CA PHE A 3 17.62 -2.96 9.34
C PHE A 3 16.90 -3.92 8.38
N ASP A 4 16.02 -3.39 7.53
CA ASP A 4 15.38 -4.08 6.40
C ASP A 4 15.29 -3.12 5.18
N TRP A 5 15.24 -3.68 3.97
CA TRP A 5 15.32 -2.88 2.75
C TRP A 5 13.95 -2.31 2.36
N HIS A 6 12.88 -3.05 2.62
CA HIS A 6 11.54 -2.59 2.29
C HIS A 6 11.14 -1.33 3.09
N SER A 7 11.55 -1.18 4.35
CA SER A 7 11.25 0.05 5.10
C SER A 7 11.99 1.24 4.52
N CYS A 8 13.20 1.02 3.99
CA CYS A 8 13.87 2.05 3.21
C CYS A 8 13.05 2.46 1.99
N VAL A 9 12.53 1.52 1.21
CA VAL A 9 11.68 1.87 0.06
C VAL A 9 10.42 2.62 0.50
N HIS A 10 9.77 2.18 1.58
CA HIS A 10 8.61 2.87 2.16
C HIS A 10 8.91 4.30 2.58
N MET A 11 10.05 4.54 3.21
CA MET A 11 10.44 5.88 3.66
C MET A 11 10.89 6.80 2.54
N HIS A 12 11.55 6.27 1.51
CA HIS A 12 11.85 7.05 0.30
C HIS A 12 10.55 7.37 -0.45
N TRP A 13 9.63 6.41 -0.55
CA TRP A 13 8.33 6.62 -1.18
C TRP A 13 7.55 7.71 -0.45
N LEU A 14 7.43 7.62 0.89
CA LEU A 14 6.79 8.66 1.71
C LEU A 14 7.46 10.02 1.50
N GLY A 15 8.79 10.07 1.51
CA GLY A 15 9.54 11.30 1.33
C GLY A 15 9.24 11.97 -0.01
N VAL A 16 9.20 11.19 -1.10
CA VAL A 16 8.80 11.67 -2.43
C VAL A 16 7.35 12.14 -2.45
N SER A 17 6.42 11.35 -1.90
CA SER A 17 4.99 11.68 -1.89
C SER A 17 4.69 12.98 -1.13
N VAL A 18 5.30 13.18 0.04
CA VAL A 18 5.11 14.40 0.84
C VAL A 18 5.72 15.62 0.12
N LEU A 19 6.88 15.48 -0.52
CA LEU A 19 7.47 16.56 -1.31
C LEU A 19 6.59 16.97 -2.50
N ASP A 20 6.02 15.99 -3.21
CA ASP A 20 5.13 16.24 -4.35
C ASP A 20 3.81 16.88 -3.89
N ALA A 21 3.19 16.36 -2.83
CA ALA A 21 1.97 16.92 -2.25
C ALA A 21 2.16 18.39 -1.80
N ALA A 22 3.28 18.71 -1.15
CA ALA A 22 3.60 20.07 -0.70
C ALA A 22 3.82 21.06 -1.87
N GLN A 23 4.17 20.58 -3.07
CA GLN A 23 4.24 21.43 -4.26
C GLN A 23 2.88 21.67 -4.90
N ASN A 24 2.03 20.64 -4.92
CA ASN A 24 0.71 20.69 -5.53
C ASN A 24 -0.28 21.61 -4.78
N THR A 25 -0.02 21.90 -3.50
CA THR A 25 -0.83 22.81 -2.66
C THR A 25 -0.47 24.28 -2.82
N GLY A 26 0.60 24.59 -3.56
CA GLY A 26 1.00 25.94 -3.95
C GLY A 26 1.72 26.74 -2.86
N ALA A 27 2.86 27.35 -3.23
CA ALA A 27 3.65 28.27 -2.41
C ALA A 27 2.96 29.61 -2.03
N GLY A 28 1.63 29.68 -2.08
CA GLY A 28 0.83 30.90 -1.88
C GLY A 28 -0.37 30.76 -0.94
N ALA A 29 -0.71 29.56 -0.47
CA ALA A 29 -1.74 29.40 0.55
C ALA A 29 -1.10 29.51 1.94
N ALA A 30 -0.84 30.73 2.41
CA ALA A 30 -0.64 30.94 3.85
C ALA A 30 -2.00 30.74 4.55
N MET A 31 -2.40 29.49 4.79
CA MET A 31 -3.53 29.18 5.66
C MET A 31 -3.02 28.98 7.08
N ASN A 32 -3.47 29.87 7.94
CA ASN A 32 -3.13 29.96 9.35
C ASN A 32 -3.93 28.91 10.16
N THR A 33 -3.79 27.62 9.82
CA THR A 33 -4.39 26.49 10.55
C THR A 33 -3.28 25.65 11.16
N THR A 34 -3.49 25.18 12.39
CA THR A 34 -2.54 24.33 13.13
C THR A 34 -2.52 22.87 12.67
N ASP A 35 -3.40 22.52 11.73
CA ASP A 35 -3.50 21.22 11.08
C ASP A 35 -3.97 21.49 9.65
N ASP A 36 -3.04 21.42 8.70
CA ASP A 36 -3.26 21.67 7.27
C ASP A 36 -3.34 20.35 6.48
N GLY A 37 -3.43 19.21 7.17
CA GLY A 37 -3.44 17.89 6.54
C GLY A 37 -2.14 17.54 5.82
N GLY A 38 -1.00 18.17 6.17
CA GLY A 38 0.31 17.91 5.56
C GLY A 38 0.59 18.70 4.28
N ALA A 39 -0.22 19.72 3.98
CA ALA A 39 -0.08 20.56 2.80
C ALA A 39 1.16 21.47 2.82
N HIS A 40 1.72 21.78 3.99
CA HIS A 40 2.91 22.59 4.16
C HIS A 40 4.05 21.80 4.79
N LEU A 41 5.11 21.57 3.99
CA LEU A 41 6.38 21.09 4.50
C LEU A 41 7.29 22.29 4.79
N GLU A 42 7.79 22.40 6.02
CA GLU A 42 8.71 23.48 6.42
C GLU A 42 9.91 23.53 5.46
N PRO A 43 10.28 24.71 4.89
CA PRO A 43 11.26 24.79 3.80
C PRO A 43 12.62 24.16 4.10
N GLY A 44 13.14 24.32 5.32
CA GLY A 44 14.37 23.68 5.78
C GLY A 44 14.25 22.16 5.85
N THR A 45 13.09 21.64 6.27
CA THR A 45 12.77 20.21 6.29
C THR A 45 12.62 19.65 4.89
N ALA A 46 11.96 20.37 3.98
CA ALA A 46 11.88 20.02 2.57
C ALA A 46 13.28 19.95 1.93
N ALA A 47 14.15 20.93 2.20
CA ALA A 47 15.52 20.95 1.70
C ALA A 47 16.36 19.79 2.24
N ARG A 48 16.27 19.47 3.55
CA ARG A 48 16.97 18.31 4.13
C ARG A 48 16.48 16.99 3.53
N LEU A 49 15.18 16.84 3.33
CA LEU A 49 14.59 15.64 2.73
C LEU A 49 15.04 15.46 1.28
N ARG A 50 15.02 16.53 0.47
CA ARG A 50 15.57 16.51 -0.89
C ARG A 50 17.02 16.11 -0.93
N SER A 51 17.86 16.70 -0.07
CA SER A 51 19.27 16.34 0.03
C SER A 51 19.46 14.86 0.33
N ALA A 52 18.72 14.32 1.31
CA ALA A 52 18.82 12.91 1.69
C ALA A 52 18.37 11.95 0.57
N LEU A 53 17.30 12.31 -0.15
CA LEU A 53 16.81 11.55 -1.31
C LEU A 53 17.81 11.62 -2.47
N ALA A 54 18.32 12.80 -2.81
CA ALA A 54 19.32 13.00 -3.86
C ALA A 54 20.61 12.23 -3.58
N ASP A 55 21.05 12.21 -2.31
CA ASP A 55 22.22 11.43 -1.90
C ASP A 55 21.99 9.93 -2.06
N SER A 56 20.76 9.43 -1.92
CA SER A 56 20.45 8.00 -1.94
C SER A 56 20.09 7.48 -3.33
N LEU A 57 19.37 8.28 -4.13
CA LEU A 57 18.77 7.90 -5.41
C LEU A 57 19.66 8.28 -6.61
N THR A 58 20.98 8.12 -6.46
CA THR A 58 21.93 8.32 -7.58
C THR A 58 21.92 7.11 -8.52
N ALA A 59 22.27 7.35 -9.79
CA ALA A 59 22.35 6.29 -10.79
C ALA A 59 23.35 5.19 -10.39
N GLU A 60 24.50 5.56 -9.82
CA GLU A 60 25.53 4.61 -9.40
C GLU A 60 25.06 3.72 -8.25
N LYS A 61 24.39 4.29 -7.24
CA LYS A 61 23.87 3.53 -6.10
C LYS A 61 22.74 2.59 -6.54
N LEU A 62 21.82 3.08 -7.36
CA LEU A 62 20.69 2.28 -7.82
C LEU A 62 21.11 1.17 -8.81
N ALA A 63 22.19 1.35 -9.57
CA ALA A 63 22.79 0.27 -10.34
C ALA A 63 23.30 -0.88 -9.46
N VAL A 64 23.87 -0.56 -8.28
CA VAL A 64 24.29 -1.58 -7.30
C VAL A 64 23.08 -2.31 -6.71
N GLU A 65 22.01 -1.59 -6.37
CA GLU A 65 20.75 -2.19 -5.88
C GLU A 65 20.14 -3.15 -6.92
N ALA A 66 20.09 -2.74 -8.20
CA ALA A 66 19.60 -3.58 -9.29
C ALA A 66 20.43 -4.87 -9.45
N ALA A 67 21.76 -4.77 -9.40
CA ALA A 67 22.63 -5.93 -9.46
C ALA A 67 22.41 -6.87 -8.27
N TYR A 68 22.27 -6.31 -7.06
CA TYR A 68 22.02 -7.09 -5.85
C TYR A 68 20.70 -7.87 -5.92
N LEU A 69 19.63 -7.26 -6.44
CA LEU A 69 18.34 -7.94 -6.65
C LEU A 69 18.48 -9.14 -7.59
N VAL A 70 19.22 -8.99 -8.69
CA VAL A 70 19.46 -10.08 -9.66
C VAL A 70 20.27 -11.21 -9.03
N GLU A 71 21.28 -10.88 -8.23
CA GLU A 71 22.09 -11.88 -7.50
C GLU A 71 21.31 -12.57 -6.37
N ASN A 72 20.28 -11.92 -5.81
CA ASN A 72 19.51 -12.38 -4.66
C ASN A 72 18.00 -12.44 -4.97
N PRO A 73 17.55 -13.31 -5.90
CA PRO A 73 16.21 -13.26 -6.50
C PRO A 73 15.03 -13.51 -5.54
N SER A 74 15.29 -14.02 -4.33
CA SER A 74 14.27 -14.26 -3.30
C SER A 74 14.22 -13.19 -2.20
N TRP A 75 15.17 -12.26 -2.20
CA TRP A 75 15.31 -11.29 -1.13
C TRP A 75 14.13 -10.30 -1.11
N GLU A 76 13.47 -10.14 0.05
CA GLU A 76 12.34 -9.22 0.27
C GLU A 76 11.09 -9.47 -0.61
N ARG A 77 11.07 -10.54 -1.41
CA ARG A 77 9.92 -10.88 -2.28
C ARG A 77 8.65 -11.18 -1.46
N PRO A 78 7.46 -10.68 -1.86
CA PRO A 78 7.17 -9.74 -2.95
C PRO A 78 6.97 -8.28 -2.47
N TYR A 79 7.45 -7.93 -1.27
CA TYR A 79 7.10 -6.68 -0.58
C TYR A 79 8.12 -5.56 -0.84
N GLY A 80 7.62 -4.32 -0.91
CA GLY A 80 8.45 -3.12 -1.09
C GLY A 80 9.02 -2.94 -2.51
N TRP A 81 8.60 -3.74 -3.48
CA TRP A 81 9.15 -3.69 -4.84
C TRP A 81 8.42 -2.64 -5.72
N ALA A 82 9.18 -1.85 -6.48
CA ALA A 82 8.76 -0.90 -7.53
C ALA A 82 7.85 0.30 -7.14
N ARG A 83 7.24 0.34 -5.94
CA ARG A 83 6.34 1.43 -5.51
C ARG A 83 6.96 2.82 -5.59
N LEU A 84 8.21 2.97 -5.14
CA LEU A 84 8.94 4.26 -5.18
C LEU A 84 9.08 4.79 -6.61
N ALA A 85 9.45 3.92 -7.56
CA ALA A 85 9.66 4.32 -8.95
C ALA A 85 8.37 4.85 -9.58
N ALA A 86 7.24 4.20 -9.29
CA ALA A 86 5.93 4.64 -9.76
C ALA A 86 5.56 6.02 -9.22
N ALA A 87 5.78 6.27 -7.91
CA ALA A 87 5.55 7.59 -7.32
C ALA A 87 6.45 8.67 -7.93
N CYS A 88 7.74 8.37 -8.11
CA CYS A 88 8.67 9.31 -8.75
C CYS A 88 8.26 9.64 -10.19
N SER A 89 7.75 8.66 -10.94
CA SER A 89 7.32 8.86 -12.33
C SER A 89 6.05 9.72 -12.45
N ALA A 90 5.17 9.65 -11.46
CA ALA A 90 3.90 10.40 -11.44
C ALA A 90 4.05 11.83 -10.89
N ALA A 91 5.15 12.14 -10.20
CA ALA A 91 5.38 13.43 -9.56
C ALA A 91 5.38 14.60 -10.55
N ALA A 92 4.90 15.76 -10.11
CA ALA A 92 4.92 17.02 -10.85
C ALA A 92 6.34 17.65 -10.89
N ASP A 93 7.17 17.32 -9.90
CA ASP A 93 8.53 17.81 -9.74
C ASP A 93 9.55 17.15 -10.70
N ASP A 94 10.32 17.96 -11.43
CA ASP A 94 11.36 17.49 -12.37
C ASP A 94 12.53 16.74 -11.71
N GLU A 95 12.93 17.14 -10.51
CA GLU A 95 14.01 16.51 -9.73
C GLU A 95 13.57 15.12 -9.28
N ILE A 96 12.33 15.01 -8.77
CA ILE A 96 11.74 13.73 -8.35
C ILE A 96 11.61 12.78 -9.55
N ARG A 97 11.11 13.27 -10.70
CA ARG A 97 11.10 12.48 -11.95
C ARG A 97 12.52 12.06 -12.36
N GLY A 98 13.53 12.88 -12.06
CA GLY A 98 14.94 12.56 -12.23
C GLY A 98 15.37 11.33 -11.45
N TRP A 99 15.01 11.25 -10.16
CA TRP A 99 15.26 10.06 -9.34
C TRP A 99 14.50 8.84 -9.85
N GLY A 100 13.27 9.02 -10.34
CA GLY A 100 12.50 7.97 -11.00
C GLY A 100 13.24 7.32 -12.17
N ARG A 101 13.87 8.12 -13.04
CA ARG A 101 14.68 7.60 -14.15
C ARG A 101 15.88 6.76 -13.70
N ASN A 102 16.49 7.08 -12.54
CA ASN A 102 17.59 6.30 -12.00
C ASN A 102 17.12 4.93 -11.45
N LEU A 103 15.82 4.76 -11.15
CA LEU A 103 15.24 3.52 -10.65
C LEU A 103 14.84 2.51 -11.74
N GLU A 104 14.87 2.90 -13.03
CA GLU A 104 14.45 2.04 -14.15
C GLU A 104 15.15 0.66 -14.15
N GLY A 105 16.46 0.63 -13.86
CA GLY A 105 17.21 -0.63 -13.76
C GLY A 105 16.72 -1.55 -12.64
N CYS A 106 16.33 -0.99 -11.48
CA CYS A 106 15.73 -1.75 -10.40
C CYS A 106 14.33 -2.27 -10.79
N VAL A 107 13.54 -1.44 -11.48
CA VAL A 107 12.20 -1.82 -11.96
C VAL A 107 12.29 -2.98 -12.95
N ASP A 108 13.24 -2.94 -13.89
CA ASP A 108 13.47 -4.01 -14.86
C ASP A 108 13.92 -5.31 -14.20
N ALA A 109 14.83 -5.23 -13.23
CA ALA A 109 15.26 -6.39 -12.45
C ALA A 109 14.06 -7.02 -11.71
N VAL A 110 13.28 -6.21 -11.01
CA VAL A 110 12.07 -6.63 -10.29
C VAL A 110 11.04 -7.25 -11.24
N ALA A 111 10.78 -6.64 -12.40
CA ALA A 111 9.83 -7.14 -13.40
C ALA A 111 10.23 -8.52 -13.94
N GLY A 112 11.53 -8.74 -14.19
CA GLY A 112 12.05 -10.06 -14.57
C GLY A 112 11.91 -11.10 -13.45
N LEU A 113 12.28 -10.73 -12.22
CA LEU A 113 12.24 -11.63 -11.06
C LEU A 113 10.83 -12.04 -10.67
N VAL A 114 9.89 -11.10 -10.60
CA VAL A 114 8.50 -11.39 -10.26
C VAL A 114 7.85 -12.28 -11.32
N THR A 115 8.07 -12.01 -12.61
CA THR A 115 7.51 -12.82 -13.70
C THR A 115 8.01 -14.27 -13.61
N GLN A 116 9.31 -14.46 -13.37
CA GLN A 116 9.89 -15.79 -13.18
C GLN A 116 9.38 -16.51 -11.93
N TRP A 117 9.13 -15.76 -10.85
CA TRP A 117 8.57 -16.31 -9.62
C TRP A 117 7.11 -16.71 -9.79
N LEU A 118 6.26 -15.82 -10.32
CA LEU A 118 4.83 -16.06 -10.55
C LEU A 118 4.60 -17.25 -11.47
N ALA A 119 5.46 -17.47 -12.47
CA ALA A 119 5.40 -18.64 -13.33
C ALA A 119 5.62 -19.99 -12.60
N LYS A 120 6.21 -19.97 -11.40
CA LYS A 120 6.55 -21.17 -10.61
C LYS A 120 5.76 -21.29 -9.31
N ALA A 121 5.16 -20.21 -8.84
CA ALA A 121 4.47 -20.17 -7.56
C ALA A 121 3.07 -20.79 -7.66
N GLU A 122 2.94 -22.01 -7.15
CA GLU A 122 1.70 -22.78 -7.22
C GLU A 122 0.59 -22.21 -6.31
N HIS A 123 0.97 -21.61 -5.18
CA HIS A 123 0.04 -21.10 -4.18
C HIS A 123 0.44 -19.71 -3.67
N PRO A 124 -0.55 -18.88 -3.29
CA PRO A 124 -0.29 -17.61 -2.62
C PRO A 124 0.08 -17.83 -1.14
N VAL A 125 0.82 -16.88 -0.59
CA VAL A 125 1.04 -16.74 0.85
C VAL A 125 0.05 -15.70 1.40
N ARG A 126 -0.74 -16.06 2.41
CA ARG A 126 -1.90 -15.26 2.85
C ARG A 126 -1.75 -14.55 4.19
N HIS A 127 -0.88 -15.00 5.09
CA HIS A 127 -0.79 -14.39 6.42
C HIS A 127 -0.39 -12.91 6.38
N GLY A 128 -0.72 -12.14 7.42
CA GLY A 128 -0.69 -10.68 7.45
C GLY A 128 0.69 -10.05 7.65
N LEU A 129 1.74 -10.65 7.09
CA LEU A 129 3.13 -10.19 7.19
C LEU A 129 3.71 -9.85 5.82
N HIS A 130 5.00 -9.49 5.78
CA HIS A 130 5.75 -9.07 4.59
C HIS A 130 5.58 -10.00 3.38
N THR A 131 5.52 -11.32 3.59
CA THR A 131 5.39 -12.29 2.50
C THR A 131 3.99 -12.39 1.90
N ASN A 132 3.01 -11.58 2.35
CA ASN A 132 1.64 -11.59 1.84
C ASN A 132 1.61 -11.36 0.32
N SER A 133 1.18 -12.38 -0.42
CA SER A 133 1.21 -12.37 -1.88
C SER A 133 0.22 -11.37 -2.47
N ALA A 134 -0.97 -11.25 -1.88
CA ALA A 134 -1.98 -10.32 -2.39
C ALA A 134 -1.51 -8.86 -2.26
N PHE A 135 -0.98 -8.49 -1.10
CA PHE A 135 -0.48 -7.14 -0.86
C PHE A 135 0.72 -6.80 -1.76
N GLY A 136 1.74 -7.67 -1.82
CA GLY A 136 2.92 -7.40 -2.64
C GLY A 136 2.59 -7.37 -4.14
N VAL A 137 1.76 -8.29 -4.63
CA VAL A 137 1.32 -8.29 -6.04
C VAL A 137 0.46 -7.06 -6.37
N ALA A 138 -0.35 -6.55 -5.45
CA ALA A 138 -1.11 -5.31 -5.66
C ALA A 138 -0.18 -4.11 -5.89
N LEU A 139 0.86 -3.95 -5.06
CA LEU A 139 1.83 -2.87 -5.23
C LEU A 139 2.62 -2.99 -6.54
N LEU A 140 3.05 -4.20 -6.89
CA LEU A 140 3.74 -4.50 -8.14
C LEU A 140 2.87 -4.20 -9.35
N LEU A 141 1.61 -4.64 -9.32
CA LEU A 141 0.65 -4.41 -10.40
C LEU A 141 0.44 -2.92 -10.67
N ASP A 142 0.21 -2.13 -9.61
CA ASP A 142 0.04 -0.68 -9.74
C ASP A 142 1.31 -0.04 -10.33
N ALA A 143 2.49 -0.44 -9.83
CA ALA A 143 3.75 0.10 -10.30
C ALA A 143 4.04 -0.25 -11.77
N PHE A 144 3.83 -1.50 -12.18
CA PHE A 144 4.09 -1.92 -13.56
C PHE A 144 3.12 -1.31 -14.56
N ARG A 145 1.85 -1.12 -14.19
CA ARG A 145 0.89 -0.38 -15.01
C ARG A 145 1.34 1.07 -15.19
N ALA A 146 1.75 1.73 -14.11
CA ALA A 146 2.22 3.12 -14.15
C ALA A 146 3.51 3.31 -14.96
N LEU A 147 4.42 2.34 -14.89
CA LEU A 147 5.76 2.40 -15.52
C LEU A 147 5.83 1.70 -16.88
N GLY A 148 4.70 1.28 -17.45
CA GLY A 148 4.63 0.65 -18.78
C GLY A 148 5.29 -0.73 -18.88
N ARG A 149 5.38 -1.49 -17.79
CA ARG A 149 5.88 -2.88 -17.78
C ARG A 149 4.74 -3.88 -17.98
N THR A 150 4.11 -3.81 -19.16
CA THR A 150 2.88 -4.53 -19.48
C THR A 150 2.97 -6.03 -19.21
N ASP A 151 3.99 -6.72 -19.68
CA ASP A 151 4.14 -8.18 -19.49
C ASP A 151 4.17 -8.58 -17.99
N ALA A 152 4.86 -7.77 -17.17
CA ALA A 152 4.94 -8.03 -15.73
C ALA A 152 3.61 -7.70 -15.01
N ALA A 153 2.89 -6.67 -15.47
CA ALA A 153 1.54 -6.38 -14.99
C ALA A 153 0.57 -7.52 -15.35
N GLU A 154 0.59 -8.01 -16.58
CA GLU A 154 -0.22 -9.15 -17.04
C GLU A 154 0.09 -10.44 -16.27
N ALA A 155 1.37 -10.68 -15.94
CA ALA A 155 1.76 -11.79 -15.07
C ALA A 155 1.16 -11.66 -13.66
N CYS A 156 1.18 -10.46 -13.08
CA CYS A 156 0.54 -10.16 -11.78
C CYS A 156 -0.97 -10.40 -11.82
N GLU A 157 -1.66 -9.90 -12.85
CA GLU A 157 -3.11 -10.10 -13.04
C GLU A 157 -3.46 -11.58 -13.20
N SER A 158 -2.69 -12.30 -14.02
CA SER A 158 -2.90 -13.72 -14.26
C SER A 158 -2.74 -14.55 -12.98
N ALA A 159 -1.69 -14.28 -12.20
CA ALA A 159 -1.47 -14.92 -10.92
C ALA A 159 -2.59 -14.60 -9.92
N ALA A 160 -3.01 -13.33 -9.82
CA ALA A 160 -4.10 -12.92 -8.95
C ALA A 160 -5.41 -13.67 -9.25
N ARG A 161 -5.80 -13.75 -10.53
CA ARG A 161 -6.99 -14.52 -10.94
C ARG A 161 -6.85 -16.01 -10.64
N ALA A 162 -5.68 -16.59 -10.92
CA ALA A 162 -5.43 -18.01 -10.70
C ALA A 162 -5.49 -18.37 -9.20
N TRP A 163 -4.95 -17.52 -8.34
CA TRP A 163 -4.89 -17.77 -6.90
C TRP A 163 -6.16 -17.44 -6.14
N PHE A 164 -6.85 -16.37 -6.52
CA PHE A 164 -7.92 -15.77 -5.71
C PHE A 164 -9.29 -15.71 -6.43
N GLY A 165 -9.33 -15.94 -7.74
CA GLY A 165 -10.57 -15.78 -8.52
C GLY A 165 -11.71 -16.73 -8.12
N ALA A 166 -11.35 -17.91 -7.60
CA ALA A 166 -12.32 -18.92 -7.13
C ALA A 166 -12.55 -18.88 -5.60
N ASP A 167 -11.85 -18.01 -4.87
CA ASP A 167 -11.98 -17.95 -3.42
C ASP A 167 -13.38 -17.48 -3.01
N ALA A 168 -13.90 -18.11 -1.97
CA ALA A 168 -15.25 -17.89 -1.45
C ALA A 168 -15.30 -18.27 0.04
N GLY A 169 -16.22 -17.66 0.80
CA GLY A 169 -16.48 -18.04 2.19
C GLY A 169 -15.31 -17.78 3.14
N TRP A 170 -14.62 -16.66 2.98
CA TRP A 170 -13.50 -16.25 3.81
C TRP A 170 -13.88 -16.14 5.29
N ALA A 171 -13.17 -16.88 6.15
CA ALA A 171 -13.42 -16.97 7.59
C ALA A 171 -12.76 -15.81 8.35
N SER A 172 -13.42 -14.65 8.34
CA SER A 172 -12.92 -13.42 8.98
C SER A 172 -12.59 -13.56 10.47
N GLU A 173 -13.20 -14.52 11.17
CA GLU A 173 -12.99 -14.80 12.59
C GLU A 173 -11.57 -15.29 12.93
N TRP A 174 -10.86 -15.87 11.95
CA TRP A 174 -9.52 -16.46 12.13
C TRP A 174 -8.38 -15.59 11.61
N GLU A 175 -8.68 -14.46 10.98
CA GLU A 175 -7.72 -13.63 10.25
C GLU A 175 -6.82 -12.75 11.14
N LEU A 176 -7.00 -12.75 12.47
CA LEU A 176 -6.18 -11.94 13.37
C LEU A 176 -5.09 -12.76 14.07
N SER A 177 -3.84 -12.51 13.68
CA SER A 177 -2.63 -12.95 14.39
C SER A 177 -2.01 -11.78 15.15
N GLY A 178 -1.32 -12.06 16.26
CA GLY A 178 -0.74 -11.02 17.13
C GLY A 178 0.43 -10.22 16.55
N GLN A 179 0.83 -10.51 15.30
CA GLN A 179 1.95 -9.87 14.61
C GLN A 179 1.54 -9.30 13.25
N ASP A 180 0.25 -9.35 12.90
CA ASP A 180 -0.20 -8.90 11.59
C ASP A 180 -0.08 -7.37 11.48
N PHE A 181 0.46 -6.89 10.36
CA PHE A 181 0.31 -5.50 9.93
C PHE A 181 -0.56 -5.38 8.67
N LEU A 182 -0.99 -6.52 8.11
CA LEU A 182 -1.90 -6.62 6.98
C LEU A 182 -3.09 -7.53 7.32
N SER A 183 -4.27 -7.17 6.83
CA SER A 183 -5.41 -8.08 6.85
C SER A 183 -5.35 -8.96 5.60
N ALA A 184 -5.25 -10.28 5.77
CA ALA A 184 -5.14 -11.23 4.66
C ALA A 184 -6.28 -11.11 3.63
N GLY A 185 -7.53 -11.14 4.10
CA GLY A 185 -8.73 -11.06 3.27
C GLY A 185 -8.95 -9.69 2.66
N LEU A 186 -8.64 -8.60 3.36
CA LEU A 186 -8.71 -7.26 2.75
C LEU A 186 -7.57 -7.00 1.76
N SER A 187 -6.38 -7.59 1.97
CA SER A 187 -5.30 -7.54 0.98
C SER A 187 -5.70 -8.26 -0.31
N GLU A 188 -6.40 -9.39 -0.19
CA GLU A 188 -6.96 -10.12 -1.31
C GLU A 188 -8.07 -9.33 -2.01
N ALA A 189 -9.04 -8.79 -1.27
CA ALA A 189 -10.10 -7.96 -1.85
C ALA A 189 -9.54 -6.71 -2.54
N ASP A 190 -8.52 -6.07 -1.96
CA ASP A 190 -7.86 -4.90 -2.52
C ASP A 190 -7.06 -5.25 -3.79
N LEU A 191 -6.43 -6.42 -3.88
CA LEU A 191 -5.85 -6.89 -5.14
C LEU A 191 -6.94 -7.19 -6.16
N MET A 192 -7.99 -7.93 -5.77
CA MET A 192 -9.02 -8.38 -6.70
C MET A 192 -9.84 -7.24 -7.29
N GLN A 193 -10.04 -6.12 -6.59
CA GLN A 193 -10.67 -4.93 -7.20
C GLN A 193 -9.83 -4.27 -8.30
N ARG A 194 -8.49 -4.45 -8.30
CA ARG A 194 -7.61 -3.97 -9.38
C ARG A 194 -7.68 -4.84 -10.62
N VAL A 195 -8.11 -6.09 -10.44
CA VAL A 195 -7.96 -7.17 -11.41
C VAL A 195 -9.32 -7.48 -12.04
N LEU A 196 -10.39 -7.58 -11.28
CA LEU A 196 -11.74 -7.85 -11.80
C LEU A 196 -12.42 -6.57 -12.32
N GLY A 197 -13.36 -6.73 -13.26
CA GLY A 197 -14.25 -5.64 -13.65
C GLY A 197 -15.19 -5.24 -12.50
N PRO A 198 -15.78 -4.02 -12.49
CA PRO A 198 -16.58 -3.54 -11.35
C PRO A 198 -17.71 -4.48 -10.91
N ASP A 199 -18.53 -4.96 -11.85
CA ASP A 199 -19.64 -5.88 -11.55
C ASP A 199 -19.14 -7.28 -11.12
N GLU A 200 -18.07 -7.75 -11.76
CA GLU A 200 -17.43 -9.02 -11.44
C GLU A 200 -16.83 -9.00 -10.02
N PHE A 201 -16.19 -7.89 -9.65
CA PHE A 201 -15.65 -7.67 -8.32
C PHE A 201 -16.76 -7.65 -7.25
N ALA A 202 -17.85 -6.90 -7.48
CA ALA A 202 -18.96 -6.86 -6.54
C ALA A 202 -19.55 -8.26 -6.29
N ALA A 203 -19.78 -9.03 -7.36
CA ALA A 203 -20.27 -10.40 -7.25
C ALA A 203 -19.24 -11.35 -6.60
N TRP A 204 -17.95 -11.17 -6.87
CA TRP A 204 -16.87 -11.93 -6.23
C TRP A 204 -16.81 -11.64 -4.73
N LEU A 205 -16.88 -10.37 -4.32
CA LEU A 205 -16.78 -9.95 -2.92
C LEU A 205 -17.93 -10.50 -2.08
N GLU A 206 -19.15 -10.55 -2.63
CA GLU A 206 -20.32 -11.14 -1.95
C GLU A 206 -20.15 -12.64 -1.70
N ARG A 207 -19.54 -13.38 -2.63
CA ARG A 207 -19.20 -14.79 -2.43
C ARG A 207 -18.01 -14.97 -1.49
N PHE A 208 -17.05 -14.05 -1.55
CA PHE A 208 -15.84 -14.06 -0.73
C PHE A 208 -16.17 -13.80 0.74
N LEU A 209 -17.05 -12.83 1.04
CA LEU A 209 -17.43 -12.44 2.41
C LEU A 209 -18.95 -12.60 2.66
N PRO A 210 -19.52 -13.82 2.58
CA PRO A 210 -20.97 -14.04 2.63
C PRO A 210 -21.60 -13.73 4.00
N GLY A 211 -20.78 -13.63 5.05
CA GLY A 211 -21.19 -13.34 6.43
C GLY A 211 -20.68 -12.02 6.97
N LEU A 212 -20.26 -11.09 6.10
CA LEU A 212 -19.73 -9.80 6.53
C LEU A 212 -20.76 -9.03 7.36
N SER A 213 -20.35 -8.59 8.54
CA SER A 213 -21.16 -7.74 9.41
C SER A 213 -20.27 -6.74 10.15
N SER A 214 -20.86 -5.79 10.87
CA SER A 214 -20.12 -4.85 11.72
C SER A 214 -19.26 -5.55 12.79
N GLU A 215 -19.61 -6.79 13.15
CA GLU A 215 -18.92 -7.58 14.16
C GLU A 215 -17.78 -8.44 13.58
N SER A 216 -17.58 -8.41 12.25
CA SER A 216 -16.50 -9.16 11.61
C SER A 216 -15.14 -8.65 12.10
N ARG A 217 -14.28 -9.57 12.59
CA ARG A 217 -13.01 -9.24 13.24
C ARG A 217 -12.03 -8.47 12.35
N MET A 218 -12.13 -8.66 11.03
CA MET A 218 -11.35 -7.89 10.05
C MET A 218 -11.67 -6.38 10.04
N LEU A 219 -12.82 -5.98 10.58
CA LEU A 219 -13.27 -4.57 10.65
C LEU A 219 -13.04 -3.94 12.03
N ALA A 220 -12.72 -4.75 13.04
CA ALA A 220 -12.51 -4.27 14.40
C ALA A 220 -11.14 -3.59 14.56
N VAL A 221 -11.13 -2.50 15.33
CA VAL A 221 -9.91 -1.83 15.78
C VAL A 221 -9.12 -2.77 16.69
N VAL A 222 -7.81 -2.84 16.49
CA VAL A 222 -6.88 -3.58 17.34
C VAL A 222 -6.00 -2.63 18.14
N GLY A 223 -5.59 -3.05 19.35
CA GLY A 223 -4.68 -2.28 20.20
C GLY A 223 -3.38 -3.04 20.42
N VAL A 224 -2.33 -2.29 20.79
CA VAL A 224 -1.01 -2.80 21.16
C VAL A 224 -0.84 -2.67 22.66
N THR A 225 -0.40 -3.73 23.35
CA THR A 225 -0.19 -3.71 24.81
C THR A 225 1.27 -3.45 25.20
N ASP A 226 2.21 -3.66 24.28
CA ASP A 226 3.64 -3.36 24.45
C ASP A 226 4.18 -2.68 23.19
N GLU A 227 4.44 -1.37 23.29
CA GLU A 227 4.92 -0.52 22.21
C GLU A 227 6.42 -0.71 21.90
N SER A 228 7.15 -1.43 22.75
CA SER A 228 8.58 -1.68 22.58
C SER A 228 8.88 -2.98 21.82
N ASP A 229 7.88 -3.86 21.67
CA ASP A 229 8.00 -5.10 20.90
C ASP A 229 7.74 -4.83 19.41
N GLY A 230 8.77 -5.00 18.60
CA GLY A 230 8.74 -4.73 17.15
C GLY A 230 7.71 -5.55 16.36
N TYR A 231 7.27 -6.71 16.86
CA TYR A 231 6.21 -7.49 16.22
C TYR A 231 4.82 -7.10 16.71
N MET A 232 4.66 -6.73 17.98
CA MET A 232 3.35 -6.33 18.50
C MET A 232 2.90 -4.98 17.93
N VAL A 233 3.84 -4.05 17.72
CA VAL A 233 3.54 -2.75 17.10
C VAL A 233 3.02 -2.86 15.66
N HIS A 234 3.17 -4.01 15.00
CA HIS A 234 2.55 -4.26 13.69
C HIS A 234 1.03 -4.05 13.71
N LEU A 235 0.36 -4.29 14.85
CA LEU A 235 -1.08 -4.10 14.95
C LEU A 235 -1.51 -2.62 14.78
N HIS A 236 -0.63 -1.66 15.04
CA HIS A 236 -0.90 -0.26 14.65
C HIS A 236 -0.96 -0.10 13.14
N GLY A 237 0.00 -0.70 12.44
CA GLY A 237 0.00 -0.77 10.98
C GLY A 237 -1.20 -1.53 10.42
N LEU A 238 -1.69 -2.54 11.13
CA LEU A 238 -2.91 -3.27 10.75
C LEU A 238 -4.14 -2.36 10.71
N ASN A 239 -4.30 -1.46 11.68
CA ASN A 239 -5.41 -0.49 11.64
C ASN A 239 -5.31 0.41 10.40
N LEU A 240 -4.12 0.91 10.08
CA LEU A 240 -3.90 1.80 8.93
C LEU A 240 -4.06 1.07 7.59
N SER A 241 -3.46 -0.12 7.45
CA SER A 241 -3.54 -0.92 6.22
C SER A 241 -4.99 -1.32 5.92
N ARG A 242 -5.76 -1.72 6.96
CA ARG A 242 -7.19 -1.98 6.82
C ARG A 242 -7.95 -0.74 6.39
N ALA A 243 -7.70 0.42 7.00
CA ALA A 243 -8.39 1.66 6.63
C ALA A 243 -8.15 2.04 5.16
N GLY A 244 -6.90 1.93 4.67
CA GLY A 244 -6.55 2.17 3.27
C GLY A 244 -7.21 1.17 2.31
N GLN A 245 -7.09 -0.12 2.60
CA GLN A 245 -7.67 -1.20 1.78
C GLN A 245 -9.20 -1.10 1.72
N LEU A 246 -9.86 -0.87 2.86
CA LEU A 246 -11.31 -0.66 2.93
C LEU A 246 -11.72 0.55 2.10
N SER A 247 -10.98 1.67 2.18
CA SER A 247 -11.29 2.86 1.39
C SER A 247 -11.28 2.57 -0.11
N ARG A 248 -10.28 1.82 -0.59
CA ARG A 248 -10.17 1.42 -2.00
C ARG A 248 -11.28 0.44 -2.41
N VAL A 249 -11.58 -0.55 -1.59
CA VAL A 249 -12.66 -1.53 -1.83
C VAL A 249 -14.02 -0.85 -1.87
N VAL A 250 -14.34 0.01 -0.91
CA VAL A 250 -15.60 0.77 -0.87
C VAL A 250 -15.73 1.64 -2.12
N ARG A 251 -14.66 2.33 -2.52
CA ARG A 251 -14.66 3.13 -3.75
C ARG A 251 -14.93 2.27 -4.99
N ALA A 252 -14.35 1.07 -5.07
CA ALA A 252 -14.62 0.15 -6.17
C ALA A 252 -16.09 -0.30 -6.21
N LEU A 253 -16.69 -0.62 -5.05
CA LEU A 253 -18.11 -0.95 -4.95
C LEU A 253 -19.03 0.20 -5.37
N ARG A 254 -18.69 1.44 -5.00
CA ARG A 254 -19.44 2.64 -5.43
C ARG A 254 -19.34 2.88 -6.93
N LYS A 255 -18.18 2.64 -7.53
CA LYS A 255 -18.00 2.73 -8.99
C LYS A 255 -18.79 1.66 -9.75
N ALA A 256 -18.97 0.48 -9.16
CA ALA A 256 -19.79 -0.58 -9.74
C ALA A 256 -21.30 -0.26 -9.69
N ALA A 257 -21.73 0.62 -8.76
CA ALA A 257 -23.12 1.01 -8.63
C ALA A 257 -23.58 1.86 -9.85
N SER A 258 -24.07 1.17 -10.88
CA SER A 258 -24.78 1.78 -12.00
C SER A 258 -26.21 2.16 -11.61
N PRO A 259 -26.90 3.07 -12.34
CA PRO A 259 -28.31 3.38 -12.11
C PRO A 259 -29.25 2.15 -12.15
N SER A 260 -28.80 1.05 -12.75
CA SER A 260 -29.52 -0.22 -12.89
C SER A 260 -29.12 -1.31 -11.89
N SER A 261 -28.13 -1.08 -11.02
CA SER A 261 -27.63 -2.07 -10.05
C SER A 261 -27.62 -1.48 -8.64
N SER A 262 -28.18 -2.19 -7.66
CA SER A 262 -28.07 -1.80 -6.26
C SER A 262 -26.62 -1.86 -5.79
N VAL A 263 -26.21 -0.90 -4.95
CA VAL A 263 -24.94 -0.95 -4.22
C VAL A 263 -24.88 -2.27 -3.43
N SER A 264 -23.75 -2.97 -3.47
CA SER A 264 -23.54 -4.21 -2.71
C SER A 264 -23.83 -3.99 -1.23
N SER A 265 -24.49 -4.96 -0.57
CA SER A 265 -24.80 -4.87 0.86
C SER A 265 -23.56 -4.79 1.76
N ALA A 266 -22.39 -5.16 1.24
CA ALA A 266 -21.11 -5.02 1.93
C ALA A 266 -20.66 -3.55 2.06
N GLU A 267 -21.02 -2.68 1.12
CA GLU A 267 -20.50 -1.29 1.06
C GLU A 267 -20.71 -0.50 2.36
N PRO A 268 -21.93 -0.38 2.92
CA PRO A 268 -22.13 0.43 4.12
C PRO A 268 -21.43 -0.15 5.36
N VAL A 269 -21.28 -1.49 5.41
CA VAL A 269 -20.58 -2.18 6.50
C VAL A 269 -19.08 -1.89 6.45
N LEU A 270 -18.48 -2.00 5.27
CA LEU A 270 -17.06 -1.70 5.05
C LEU A 270 -16.76 -0.22 5.25
N ALA A 271 -17.61 0.67 4.73
CA ALA A 271 -17.44 2.12 4.83
C ALA A 271 -17.46 2.61 6.29
N ALA A 272 -18.32 2.02 7.13
CA ALA A 272 -18.44 2.39 8.54
C ALA A 272 -17.18 2.07 9.37
N ALA A 273 -16.37 1.10 8.94
CA ALA A 273 -15.15 0.69 9.65
C ALA A 273 -13.94 1.59 9.37
N VAL A 274 -13.95 2.35 8.27
CA VAL A 274 -12.78 3.12 7.79
C VAL A 274 -12.30 4.15 8.81
N ASP A 275 -13.17 5.07 9.23
CA ASP A 275 -12.76 6.19 10.08
C ASP A 275 -12.34 5.77 11.50
N PRO A 276 -12.99 4.78 12.17
CA PRO A 276 -12.49 4.23 13.44
C PRO A 276 -11.08 3.62 13.34
N LEU A 277 -10.82 2.83 12.29
CA LEU A 277 -9.51 2.21 12.05
C LEU A 277 -8.44 3.26 11.76
N LEU A 278 -8.75 4.21 10.89
CA LEU A 278 -7.83 5.31 10.56
C LEU A 278 -7.46 6.12 11.81
N ARG A 279 -8.45 6.51 12.62
CA ARG A 279 -8.21 7.28 13.84
C ARG A 279 -7.31 6.54 14.83
N ALA A 280 -7.57 5.24 15.04
CA ALA A 280 -6.76 4.43 15.94
C ALA A 280 -5.31 4.30 15.46
N GLY A 281 -5.11 4.06 14.15
CA GLY A 281 -3.79 3.98 13.56
C GLY A 281 -3.01 5.29 13.57
N LEU A 282 -3.68 6.43 13.33
CA LEU A 282 -3.05 7.75 13.38
C LEU A 282 -2.62 8.13 14.80
N ALA A 283 -3.42 7.79 15.83
CA ALA A 283 -3.07 8.04 17.22
C ALA A 283 -1.76 7.33 17.63
N ALA A 284 -1.42 6.20 17.01
CA ALA A 284 -0.18 5.47 17.28
C ALA A 284 1.08 6.20 16.78
N LEU A 285 0.96 7.12 15.82
CA LEU A 285 2.09 7.93 15.34
C LEU A 285 2.61 8.91 16.40
N GLU A 286 1.82 9.22 17.43
CA GLU A 286 2.23 10.08 18.54
C GLU A 286 3.17 9.35 19.52
N SER A 287 3.41 8.05 19.32
CA SER A 287 4.39 7.29 20.10
C SER A 287 5.81 7.85 19.92
N GLY A 288 6.57 7.97 21.01
CA GLY A 288 7.98 8.37 20.95
C GLY A 288 8.92 7.22 20.55
N ASP A 289 8.42 6.00 20.35
CA ASP A 289 9.25 4.83 20.07
C ASP A 289 9.54 4.69 18.57
N PHE A 290 10.83 4.59 18.22
CA PHE A 290 11.28 4.41 16.85
C PHE A 290 10.71 3.14 16.23
N MET A 291 10.68 2.02 16.96
CA MET A 291 10.20 0.72 16.45
C MET A 291 8.73 0.80 16.02
N SER A 292 7.94 1.59 16.73
CA SER A 292 6.52 1.81 16.45
C SER A 292 6.29 2.78 15.28
N THR A 293 7.09 3.84 15.17
CA THR A 293 6.77 4.97 14.27
C THR A 293 7.50 4.99 12.92
N HIS A 294 8.69 4.39 12.82
CA HIS A 294 9.59 4.66 11.68
C HIS A 294 9.07 4.19 10.32
N TRP A 295 8.21 3.17 10.27
CA TRP A 295 7.58 2.66 9.04
C TRP A 295 6.10 3.02 8.96
N LEU A 296 5.46 3.23 10.12
CA LEU A 296 4.02 3.46 10.28
C LEU A 296 3.53 4.71 9.55
N ALA A 297 4.36 5.75 9.48
CA ALA A 297 4.05 6.98 8.74
C ALA A 297 3.74 6.73 7.25
N SER A 298 4.37 5.73 6.63
CA SER A 298 4.09 5.38 5.23
C SER A 298 2.70 4.75 5.07
N PHE A 299 2.28 3.90 6.01
CA PHE A 299 0.94 3.33 6.02
C PHE A 299 -0.12 4.38 6.34
N ALA A 300 0.21 5.35 7.20
CA ALA A 300 -0.67 6.46 7.51
C ALA A 300 -0.93 7.34 6.29
N TRP A 301 0.12 7.66 5.54
CA TRP A 301 -0.01 8.40 4.28
C TRP A 301 -0.86 7.65 3.27
N ASP A 302 -0.60 6.35 3.04
CA ASP A 302 -1.40 5.50 2.13
C ASP A 302 -2.89 5.47 2.52
N ALA A 303 -3.17 5.34 3.82
CA ALA A 303 -4.53 5.28 4.35
C ALA A 303 -5.24 6.64 4.18
N LEU A 304 -4.55 7.75 4.45
CA LEU A 304 -5.08 9.10 4.26
C LEU A 304 -5.37 9.40 2.79
N GLU A 305 -4.45 9.11 1.88
CA GLU A 305 -4.67 9.27 0.43
C GLU A 305 -5.87 8.45 -0.03
N SER A 306 -5.91 7.17 0.34
CA SER A 306 -7.01 6.28 -0.01
C SER A 306 -8.35 6.77 0.54
N ARG A 307 -8.36 7.30 1.77
CA ARG A 307 -9.57 7.86 2.38
C ARG A 307 -10.03 9.14 1.68
N ASN A 308 -9.11 10.03 1.34
CA ASN A 308 -9.39 11.27 0.62
C ASN A 308 -9.97 10.96 -0.77
N GLU A 309 -9.37 10.03 -1.50
CA GLU A 309 -9.88 9.57 -2.79
C GLU A 309 -11.28 8.97 -2.71
N LEU A 310 -11.62 8.29 -1.61
CA LEU A 310 -12.99 7.79 -1.38
C LEU A 310 -14.00 8.93 -1.17
N GLN A 311 -13.60 10.07 -0.59
CA GLN A 311 -14.52 11.21 -0.38
C GLN A 311 -14.87 11.94 -1.68
N LEU A 312 -14.12 11.71 -2.76
CA LEU A 312 -14.36 12.30 -4.08
C LEU A 312 -15.41 11.55 -4.92
N VAL A 313 -15.90 10.39 -4.45
CA VAL A 313 -16.83 9.49 -5.16
C VAL A 313 -18.08 9.24 -4.31
#